data_AF-A0A3D8J6J3-F1
#
_entry.id   AF-A0A3D8J6J3-F1
#
_cell.length_a   1.000
_cell.length_b   1.000
_cell.length_c   1.000
_cell.angle_alpha   90.00
_cell.angle_beta   90.00
_cell.angle_gamma   90.00
#
_symmetry.space_group_name_H-M   'P 1'
#
loop_
_entity.id
_entity.type
_entity.pdbx_description
1 polymer ?
#
loop_
_entity_poly.entity_id
_entity_poly.type
_entity_poly.pdbx_seq_one_letter_code
_entity_poly.pdbx_strand_id
1 'polypeptide(L)' 'MDNKLIIKIEDKQFELDLKNFADSIKQDLVETFGDKNLKTQELLMLYLQKIQKEALQNTQIQDIIAKITL' A
#
# COMPACT_ATOMS: atom_id res chain seq x y z
N MET A 1 13.06 -13.38 -6.58
CA MET A 1 11.81 -13.09 -5.86
C MET A 1 10.68 -13.77 -6.59
N ASP A 2 9.79 -14.45 -5.87
CA ASP A 2 8.61 -15.07 -6.48
C ASP A 2 7.72 -13.99 -7.10
N ASN A 3 7.21 -14.26 -8.31
CA ASN A 3 6.32 -13.33 -9.04
C ASN A 3 4.87 -13.40 -8.56
N LYS A 4 4.62 -14.08 -7.43
CA LYS A 4 3.29 -14.31 -6.90
C LYS A 4 3.30 -14.06 -5.40
N LEU A 5 2.32 -13.31 -4.93
CA LEU A 5 2.11 -13.06 -3.51
C LEU A 5 0.75 -13.64 -3.10
N ILE A 6 0.75 -14.45 -2.06
CA ILE A 6 -0.47 -14.98 -1.46
C ILE A 6 -0.86 -14.08 -0.31
N ILE A 7 -2.05 -13.47 -0.41
CA ILE A 7 -2.63 -12.62 0.63
C ILE A 7 -3.77 -13.41 1.28
N LYS A 8 -3.69 -13.60 2.60
CA LYS A 8 -4.73 -14.29 3.38
C LYS A 8 -5.50 -13.25 4.19
N ILE A 9 -6.81 -13.21 3.97
CA ILE A 9 -7.73 -12.31 4.66
C ILE A 9 -8.84 -13.16 5.25
N GLU A 10 -8.82 -13.30 6.58
CA GLU A 10 -9.73 -14.19 7.33
C GLU A 10 -9.69 -15.62 6.75
N ASP A 11 -10.80 -16.07 6.16
CA ASP A 11 -10.98 -17.42 5.61
C ASP A 11 -10.69 -17.47 4.10
N LYS A 12 -10.33 -16.33 3.50
CA LYS A 12 -10.14 -16.17 2.06
C LYS A 12 -8.67 -16.02 1.71
N GLN A 13 -8.31 -16.59 0.57
CA GLN A 13 -6.98 -16.49 0.00
C GLN A 13 -7.06 -15.81 -1.38
N PHE A 14 -6.19 -14.82 -1.59
CA PHE A 14 -6.05 -14.09 -2.84
C PHE A 14 -4.63 -14.29 -3.36
N GLU A 15 -4.49 -14.51 -4.66
CA GLU A 15 -3.20 -14.58 -5.35
C GLU A 15 -3.01 -13.30 -6.16
N LEU A 16 -1.92 -12.59 -5.90
CA LEU A 16 -1.55 -11.39 -6.63
C LEU A 16 -0.35 -11.69 -7.53
N ASP A 17 -0.50 -11.47 -8.83
CA ASP A 17 0.61 -11.57 -9.78
C ASP A 17 1.45 -10.27 -9.73
N LEU A 18 2.72 -10.41 -9.36
CA LEU A 18 3.67 -9.31 -9.19
C LEU A 18 4.47 -9.00 -10.46
N LYS A 19 4.26 -9.72 -11.57
CA LYS A 19 5.11 -9.66 -12.77
C LYS A 19 5.30 -8.24 -13.35
N ASN A 20 4.27 -7.40 -13.27
CA ASN A 20 4.27 -6.05 -13.83
C ASN A 20 4.54 -4.94 -12.80
N PHE A 21 4.83 -5.31 -11.54
CA PHE A 21 5.16 -4.34 -10.51
C PHE A 21 6.63 -3.97 -10.56
N ALA A 22 6.96 -2.73 -10.18
CA ALA A 22 8.34 -2.35 -9.92
C ALA A 22 8.86 -3.07 -8.66
N ASP A 23 10.17 -3.36 -8.60
CA ASP A 23 10.73 -4.15 -7.50
C ASP A 23 10.53 -3.50 -6.13
N SER A 24 10.56 -2.17 -6.04
CA SER A 24 10.22 -1.43 -4.80
C SER A 24 8.80 -1.72 -4.33
N ILE A 25 7.84 -1.78 -5.25
CA ILE A 25 6.44 -2.07 -4.92
C ILE A 25 6.26 -3.53 -4.53
N LYS A 26 6.99 -4.45 -5.19
CA LYS A 26 6.97 -5.87 -4.78
C LYS A 26 7.45 -6.02 -3.35
N GLN A 27 8.49 -5.29 -2.97
CA GLN A 27 9.07 -5.31 -1.64
C GLN A 27 8.07 -4.78 -0.60
N ASP A 28 7.45 -3.62 -0.86
CA ASP A 28 6.40 -3.06 0.00
C ASP A 28 5.22 -4.02 0.18
N LEU A 29 4.79 -4.69 -0.89
CA LEU A 29 3.67 -5.64 -0.85
C LEU A 29 4.02 -6.87 0.00
N VAL A 30 5.24 -7.41 -0.15
CA VAL A 30 5.70 -8.55 0.65
C VAL A 30 5.83 -8.18 2.13
N GLU A 31 6.34 -6.99 2.46
CA GLU A 31 6.42 -6.54 3.87
C GLU A 31 5.04 -6.30 4.48
N THR A 32 4.11 -5.77 3.67
CA THR A 32 2.75 -5.47 4.12
C THR A 32 1.91 -6.73 4.31
N PHE A 33 1.97 -7.68 3.37
CA PHE A 33 1.04 -8.81 3.29
C PHE A 33 1.69 -10.20 3.45
N GLY A 34 3.01 -10.31 3.33
CA GLY A 34 3.73 -11.59 3.41
C GLY A 34 3.52 -12.29 4.75
N ASP A 35 3.07 -13.55 4.70
CA ASP A 35 2.82 -14.45 5.84
C ASP A 35 1.88 -13.93 6.93
N LYS A 36 1.17 -12.82 6.70
CA LYS A 36 0.18 -12.29 7.64
C LYS A 36 -1.20 -12.81 7.28
N ASN A 37 -1.91 -13.32 8.28
CA ASN A 37 -3.34 -13.57 8.16
C ASN A 37 -4.06 -12.33 8.67
N LEU A 38 -4.55 -11.51 7.74
CA LEU A 38 -5.11 -10.20 8.07
C LEU A 38 -6.61 -10.30 8.32
N LYS A 39 -7.12 -9.52 9.28
CA LYS A 39 -8.56 -9.31 9.41
C LYS A 39 -9.02 -8.22 8.46
N THR A 40 -10.27 -8.27 8.02
CA THR A 40 -10.85 -7.23 7.15
C THR A 40 -10.73 -5.83 7.77
N GLN A 41 -10.87 -5.74 9.10
CA GLN A 41 -10.71 -4.49 9.86
C GLN A 41 -9.27 -3.95 9.81
N GLU A 42 -8.26 -4.81 9.87
CA GLU A 42 -6.85 -4.42 9.79
C GLU A 42 -6.52 -3.91 8.38
N LEU A 43 -7.07 -4.58 7.36
CA LEU A 43 -6.92 -4.17 5.97
C LEU A 43 -7.58 -2.80 5.71
N LEU A 44 -8.78 -2.59 6.25
CA LEU A 44 -9.48 -1.30 6.19
C LEU A 44 -8.68 -0.20 6.90
N MET A 45 -8.14 -0.49 8.09
CA MET A 45 -7.32 0.46 8.84
C MET A 45 -6.05 0.85 8.08
N LEU A 46 -5.33 -0.13 7.51
CA LEU A 46 -4.16 0.12 6.67
C LEU A 46 -4.50 1.00 5.47
N TYR A 47 -5.64 0.74 4.82
CA TYR A 47 -6.09 1.52 3.68
C TYR A 47 -6.46 2.97 4.08
N LEU A 48 -7.17 3.16 5.18
CA LEU A 48 -7.52 4.48 5.70
C LEU A 48 -6.27 5.30 6.09
N GLN A 49 -5.28 4.67 6.72
CA GLN A 49 -3.99 5.31 7.03
C GLN A 49 -3.25 5.74 5.77
N LYS A 50 -3.28 4.91 4.72
CA LYS A 50 -2.66 5.25 3.43
C LYS A 50 -3.33 6.46 2.78
N ILE A 51 -4.66 6.51 2.76
CA ILE A 51 -5.42 7.68 2.27
C ILE A 51 -5.03 8.95 3.05
N GLN A 52 -4.97 8.87 4.37
CA GLN A 52 -4.60 10.03 5.20
C GLN A 52 -3.18 10.52 4.91
N LYS A 53 -2.22 9.59 4.71
CA LYS A 53 -0.84 9.92 4.35
C LYS A 53 -0.76 10.60 2.98
N GLU A 54 -1.46 10.08 1.99
CA GLU A 54 -1.51 10.67 0.64
C GLU A 54 -2.16 12.06 0.66
N ALA A 55 -3.24 12.24 1.43
CA ALA A 55 -3.87 13.54 1.61
C ALA A 55 -2.89 14.57 2.24
N LEU A 56 -2.14 14.17 3.26
CA LEU A 56 -1.13 15.03 3.89
C LEU A 56 0.00 15.40 2.90
N GLN A 57 0.49 14.42 2.13
CA GLN A 57 1.51 14.66 1.11
C GLN A 57 1.02 15.63 0.04
N ASN A 58 -0.24 15.49 -0.41
CA ASN A 58 -0.83 16.41 -1.37
C ASN A 58 -0.92 17.83 -0.80
N THR A 59 -1.35 18.01 0.45
CA THR A 59 -1.36 19.33 1.10
C THR A 59 0.03 19.94 1.15
N GLN A 60 1.05 19.16 1.53
CA GLN A 60 2.44 19.63 1.56
C GLN A 60 2.95 20.06 0.18
N ILE A 61 2.62 19.31 -0.87
CA ILE A 61 2.96 19.67 -2.25
C ILE A 61 2.27 20.97 -2.65
N GLN A 62 0.97 21.13 -2.35
CA GLN A 62 0.24 22.36 -2.63
C GLN A 62 0.84 23.57 -1.91
N ASP A 63 1.24 23.40 -0.64
CA ASP A 63 1.92 24.44 0.13
C ASP A 63 3.28 24.82 -0.49
N ILE A 64 4.05 23.85 -0.98
CA ILE A 64 5.32 24.10 -1.68
C ILE A 64 5.06 24.86 -2.98
N ILE A 65 4.07 24.43 -3.77
CA ILE A 65 3.67 25.10 -5.03
C ILE A 65 3.26 26.54 -4.76
N ALA A 66 2.45 26.78 -3.73
CA ALA A 66 2.03 28.13 -3.35
C ALA A 66 3.24 29.02 -2.98
N LYS A 67 4.23 28.47 -2.27
CA LYS A 67 5.44 29.19 -1.86
C LYS A 67 6.41 29.53 -3.00
N ILE A 68 6.41 28.76 -4.10
CA ILE A 68 7.30 29.01 -5.25
C ILE A 68 6.62 29.81 -6.37
N THR A 69 5.30 29.96 -6.31
CA THR A 69 4.51 30.71 -7.31
C THR A 69 4.21 32.15 -6.85
N LEU A 70 4.47 32.46 -5.59
CA LEU A 70 4.50 33.81 -4.99
C LEU A 70 5.92 34.37 -4.99
#